data_AF-A0A812V4T7-F1
#
_entry.id   AF-A0A812V4T7-F1
#
_cell.length_a   1.000
_cell.length_b   1.000
_cell.length_c   1.000
_cell.angle_alpha   90.00
_cell.angle_beta   90.00
_cell.angle_gamma   90.00
#
_symmetry.space_group_name_H-M   'P 1'
#
loop_
_entity.id
_entity.type
_entity.pdbx_description
1 polymer ?
#
loop_
_entity_poly.entity_id
_entity_poly.type
_entity_poly.pdbx_seq_one_letter_code
_entity_poly.pdbx_strand_id
1 'polypeptide(L)'
;MAVVSVGNDLQTPIEVKLRSGKWQVVYPQRSWDVEVPDVVATSVQIRLRENPALKGSCKVTDGSSELWASVDFEAFSREAKGRDRAEARELAREGKRRKEAQMRTEKMIQEAAAEKRNTDALERLQKFAVVTCFPLVLLIICVAIPPGSALAAALLASATLPLCCCFSPLIVGLSWRRENDDFFLGKYAVRARFGFRLLGFLALALLLLMTVQHALQGFSWTAAILWPVPLFCGGGFVVYFLSGDFGLDDEEKATLEQEREEAQREISNRTIRFEGRVVCERGRPCVASWPGKYAGAWESLVSQGRNGQVSAAVVFLPEGTDDYGQCDSIPEAEGLPGTCWCTPLYGEQKPWGCRWFTKWRQNIETAVESGAELEVYYFQNHVGKGKVESFNTAGDDNLHREKVNKKQCDFEESPEFKQALDAGLGNLSQEPRGDGSSQHSREARRLFLASLSETERQYLATAEGLGNSQKAEVAWLEKKGYTYWEVDVSTWLPGEGVERYVPISGEREPQIYGRSSAPTPDSKLAHSDFERSCLRNSAALGQDDVSLNLDISRI
;
A
#
# COMPACT_ATOMS: atom_id res chain seq x y z
N MET A 1 -52.20 29.05 12.09
CA MET A 1 -50.78 28.73 11.88
C MET A 1 -50.68 27.86 10.64
N ALA A 2 -49.94 28.31 9.63
CA ALA A 2 -49.63 27.46 8.48
C ALA A 2 -48.35 26.69 8.80
N VAL A 3 -48.30 25.40 8.47
CA VAL A 3 -47.06 24.62 8.54
C VAL A 3 -46.41 24.67 7.17
N VAL A 4 -45.14 25.07 7.11
CA VAL A 4 -44.33 25.06 5.89
C VAL A 4 -43.25 24.01 6.07
N SER A 5 -43.22 23.01 5.21
CA SER A 5 -42.18 21.98 5.22
C SER A 5 -41.02 22.40 4.32
N VAL A 6 -39.80 22.42 4.85
CA VAL A 6 -38.59 22.70 4.06
C VAL A 6 -37.86 21.39 3.81
N GLY A 7 -37.96 20.86 2.59
CA GLY A 7 -37.29 19.64 2.15
C GLY A 7 -35.86 19.89 1.68
N ASN A 8 -34.92 19.08 2.16
CA ASN A 8 -33.56 19.03 1.65
C ASN A 8 -33.40 17.92 0.60
N ASP A 9 -33.55 18.30 -0.68
CA ASP A 9 -33.33 17.45 -1.85
C ASP A 9 -31.89 17.52 -2.40
N LEU A 10 -30.98 18.21 -1.70
CA LEU A 10 -29.56 18.23 -1.98
C LEU A 10 -28.85 17.03 -1.34
N GLN A 11 -27.63 16.73 -1.80
CA GLN A 11 -26.79 15.66 -1.24
C GLN A 11 -25.95 16.11 -0.02
N THR A 12 -26.12 17.36 0.40
CA THR A 12 -25.34 17.99 1.47
C THR A 12 -26.26 18.50 2.59
N PRO A 13 -25.82 18.47 3.87
CA PRO A 13 -26.57 19.09 4.95
C PRO A 13 -26.77 20.59 4.71
N ILE A 14 -27.99 21.06 4.98
CA ILE A 14 -28.32 22.48 5.01
C ILE A 14 -28.74 22.88 6.43
N GLU A 15 -28.66 24.17 6.70
CA GLU A 15 -29.24 24.77 7.89
C GLU A 15 -30.40 25.68 7.50
N VAL A 16 -31.51 25.56 8.20
CA VAL A 16 -32.75 26.31 7.97
C VAL A 16 -33.04 27.17 9.20
N LYS A 17 -33.46 28.41 8.99
CA LYS A 17 -33.84 29.34 10.06
C LYS A 17 -35.09 30.13 9.68
N LEU A 18 -36.02 30.22 10.63
CA LEU A 18 -37.18 31.10 10.56
C LEU A 18 -36.91 32.40 11.33
N ARG A 19 -37.03 33.56 10.68
CA ARG A 19 -36.86 34.89 11.30
C ARG A 19 -35.62 34.99 12.22
N SER A 20 -35.81 35.12 13.52
CA SER A 20 -34.76 35.28 14.56
C SER A 20 -34.42 33.97 15.29
N GLY A 21 -34.97 32.82 14.88
CA GLY A 21 -34.76 31.53 15.54
C GLY A 21 -33.32 30.99 15.48
N LYS A 22 -33.10 29.84 16.12
CA LYS A 22 -31.86 29.07 15.98
C LYS A 22 -31.84 28.38 14.63
N TRP A 23 -30.64 28.21 14.06
CA TRP A 23 -30.45 27.39 12.86
C TRP A 23 -30.72 25.93 13.20
N GLN A 24 -31.52 25.26 12.38
CA GLN A 24 -31.83 23.83 12.47
C GLN A 24 -31.23 23.11 11.28
N VAL A 25 -30.65 21.94 11.53
CA VAL A 25 -29.95 21.15 10.51
C VAL A 25 -30.96 20.25 9.83
N VAL A 26 -30.98 20.26 8.50
CA VAL A 26 -31.79 19.36 7.69
C VAL A 26 -30.85 18.54 6.82
N TYR A 27 -30.75 17.24 7.11
CA TYR A 27 -29.92 16.30 6.35
C TYR A 27 -30.58 15.93 5.02
N PRO A 28 -29.82 15.37 4.05
CA PRO A 28 -30.37 14.93 2.77
C PRO A 28 -31.59 14.01 2.93
N GLN A 29 -32.58 14.22 2.06
CA GLN A 29 -33.84 13.46 2.01
C GLN A 29 -34.70 13.58 3.27
N ARG A 30 -34.45 14.62 4.09
CA ARG A 30 -35.30 14.98 5.22
C ARG A 30 -35.98 16.30 4.97
N SER A 31 -37.08 16.53 5.69
CA SER A 31 -37.77 17.80 5.75
C SER A 31 -37.82 18.30 7.18
N TRP A 32 -37.98 19.61 7.32
CA TRP A 32 -38.24 20.25 8.61
C TRP A 32 -39.51 21.08 8.53
N ASP A 33 -40.48 20.73 9.36
CA ASP A 33 -41.77 21.41 9.44
C ASP A 33 -41.67 22.62 10.34
N VAL A 34 -42.05 23.77 9.80
CA VAL A 34 -41.96 25.06 10.48
C VAL A 34 -43.34 25.65 10.65
N GLU A 35 -43.74 25.88 11.91
CA GLU A 35 -44.97 26.60 12.22
C GLU A 35 -44.80 28.09 11.96
N VAL A 36 -45.61 28.63 11.04
CA VAL A 36 -45.64 30.06 10.70
C VAL A 36 -46.85 30.70 11.38
N PRO A 37 -46.65 31.60 12.36
CA PRO A 37 -47.72 32.09 13.22
C PRO A 37 -48.75 32.97 12.50
N ASP A 38 -48.44 33.59 11.36
CA ASP A 38 -49.40 34.31 10.51
C ASP A 38 -48.84 34.50 9.09
N VAL A 39 -49.76 34.61 8.11
CA VAL A 39 -49.53 34.75 6.65
C VAL A 39 -48.73 36.00 6.27
N VAL A 40 -48.47 36.91 7.21
CA VAL A 40 -47.69 38.13 6.95
C VAL A 40 -46.24 37.75 6.61
N ALA A 41 -45.90 37.86 5.30
CA ALA A 41 -44.58 37.80 4.65
C ALA A 41 -43.43 37.25 5.52
N THR A 42 -43.50 35.98 5.90
CA THR A 42 -42.41 35.33 6.63
C THR A 42 -41.40 34.80 5.62
N SER A 43 -40.12 35.16 5.82
CA SER A 43 -39.02 34.62 5.02
C SER A 43 -38.37 33.45 5.74
N VAL A 44 -38.18 32.36 5.00
CA VAL A 44 -37.34 31.22 5.40
C VAL A 44 -35.95 31.48 4.86
N GLN A 45 -34.94 31.38 5.72
CA GLN A 45 -33.54 31.46 5.31
C GLN A 45 -32.92 30.08 5.36
N ILE A 46 -32.12 29.75 4.35
CA ILE A 46 -31.29 28.55 4.34
C ILE A 46 -29.85 28.91 4.08
N ARG A 47 -28.93 28.07 4.54
CA ARG A 47 -27.52 28.15 4.19
C ARG A 47 -26.90 26.77 4.12
N LEU A 48 -25.80 26.67 3.39
CA LEU A 48 -25.06 25.44 3.30
C LEU A 48 -24.27 25.24 4.59
N ARG A 49 -24.34 24.05 5.20
CA ARG A 49 -23.69 23.83 6.49
C ARG A 49 -22.16 23.89 6.40
N GLU A 50 -21.61 23.36 5.32
CA GLU A 50 -20.16 23.41 5.08
C GLU A 50 -19.62 24.77 4.66
N ASN A 51 -20.48 25.63 4.09
CA ASN A 51 -20.12 26.98 3.69
C ASN A 51 -21.24 27.95 4.08
N PRO A 52 -21.26 28.43 5.33
CA PRO A 52 -22.29 29.34 5.81
C PRO A 52 -22.40 30.67 5.06
N ALA A 53 -21.38 31.03 4.25
CA ALA A 53 -21.44 32.20 3.37
C ALA A 53 -22.41 32.00 2.21
N LEU A 54 -22.62 30.75 1.76
CA LEU A 54 -23.61 30.40 0.76
C LEU A 54 -24.99 30.28 1.42
N LYS A 55 -25.82 31.30 1.23
CA LYS A 55 -27.15 31.43 1.84
C LYS A 55 -28.21 31.84 0.81
N GLY A 56 -29.45 31.45 1.06
CA GLY A 56 -30.62 31.81 0.27
C GLY A 56 -31.79 32.18 1.18
N SER A 57 -32.77 32.89 0.63
CA SER A 57 -34.02 33.18 1.35
C SER A 57 -35.20 33.10 0.41
N CYS A 58 -36.30 32.51 0.87
CA CYS A 58 -37.55 32.40 0.13
C CYS A 58 -38.70 33.02 0.94
N LYS A 59 -39.59 33.77 0.28
CA LYS A 59 -40.81 34.30 0.90
C LYS A 59 -41.90 33.25 0.75
N VAL A 60 -42.51 32.84 1.86
CA VAL A 60 -43.64 31.92 1.84
C VAL A 60 -44.86 32.68 1.31
N THR A 61 -45.39 32.26 0.16
CA THR A 61 -46.65 32.76 -0.41
C THR A 61 -47.83 31.90 0.02
N ASP A 62 -49.02 32.49 0.10
CA ASP A 62 -50.26 31.76 0.39
C ASP A 62 -50.45 30.60 -0.61
N GLY A 63 -50.33 29.36 -0.11
CA GLY A 63 -50.50 28.12 -0.88
C GLY A 63 -49.26 27.22 -0.98
N SER A 64 -48.06 27.71 -0.66
CA SER A 64 -46.84 26.89 -0.68
C SER A 64 -46.68 26.14 0.65
N SER A 65 -47.16 24.90 0.71
CA SER A 65 -46.97 24.02 1.88
C SER A 65 -45.56 23.42 1.95
N GLU A 66 -44.86 23.35 0.82
CA GLU A 66 -43.54 22.72 0.69
C GLU A 66 -42.57 23.64 -0.04
N LEU A 67 -41.35 23.74 0.50
CA LEU A 67 -40.22 24.42 -0.12
C LEU A 67 -39.07 23.42 -0.27
N TRP A 68 -38.44 23.40 -1.44
CA TRP A 68 -37.31 22.53 -1.77
C TRP A 68 -36.03 23.35 -1.89
N ALA A 69 -35.00 22.96 -1.14
CA ALA A 69 -33.72 23.67 -1.09
C ALA A 69 -33.09 23.86 -2.48
N SER A 70 -33.28 22.90 -3.38
CA SER A 70 -32.71 22.91 -4.72
C SER A 70 -33.54 23.68 -5.76
N VAL A 71 -34.71 24.21 -5.40
CA VAL A 71 -35.63 24.91 -6.32
C VAL A 71 -35.95 26.32 -5.85
N ASP A 72 -36.38 26.48 -4.61
CA ASP A 72 -37.11 27.68 -4.17
C ASP A 72 -36.21 28.82 -3.64
N PHE A 73 -34.88 28.63 -3.61
CA PHE A 73 -33.92 29.56 -3.01
C PHE A 73 -32.95 30.17 -4.04
N GLU A 74 -33.38 30.26 -5.30
CA GLU A 74 -32.72 31.00 -6.39
C GLU A 74 -31.20 30.73 -6.53
N ALA A 75 -30.37 31.73 -6.21
CA ALA A 75 -28.92 31.68 -6.35
C ALA A 75 -28.30 30.57 -5.49
N PHE A 76 -28.82 30.37 -4.26
CA PHE A 76 -28.40 29.28 -3.39
C PHE A 76 -28.62 27.93 -4.07
N SER A 77 -29.81 27.71 -4.61
CA SER A 77 -30.20 26.45 -5.24
C SER A 77 -29.30 26.09 -6.43
N ARG A 78 -28.93 27.08 -7.26
CA ARG A 78 -28.00 26.86 -8.39
C ARG A 78 -26.59 26.52 -7.93
N GLU A 79 -26.05 27.26 -6.95
CA GLU A 79 -24.68 27.05 -6.48
C GLU A 79 -24.55 25.74 -5.68
N ALA A 80 -25.53 25.43 -4.83
CA ALA A 80 -25.55 24.17 -4.07
C ALA A 80 -25.62 22.94 -5.01
N LYS A 81 -26.48 22.97 -6.05
CA LYS A 81 -26.48 21.94 -7.11
C LYS A 81 -25.13 21.84 -7.84
N GLY A 82 -24.48 22.98 -8.08
CA GLY A 82 -23.15 23.03 -8.67
C GLY A 82 -22.12 22.28 -7.83
N ARG A 83 -22.15 22.48 -6.51
CA ARG A 83 -21.28 21.80 -5.53
C ARG A 83 -21.56 20.31 -5.44
N ASP A 84 -22.82 19.89 -5.34
CA ASP A 84 -23.18 18.46 -5.32
C ASP A 84 -22.65 17.74 -6.57
N ARG A 85 -22.77 18.37 -7.75
CA ARG A 85 -22.22 17.83 -9.00
C ARG A 85 -20.68 17.80 -8.99
N ALA A 86 -20.03 18.81 -8.44
CA ALA A 86 -18.57 18.85 -8.33
C ALA A 86 -18.05 17.76 -7.39
N GLU A 87 -18.70 17.58 -6.24
CA GLU A 87 -18.38 16.50 -5.29
C GLU A 87 -18.60 15.13 -5.92
N ALA A 88 -19.73 14.90 -6.62
CA ALA A 88 -19.97 13.64 -7.32
C ALA A 88 -18.89 13.35 -8.40
N ARG A 89 -18.42 14.37 -9.12
CA ARG A 89 -17.31 14.21 -10.08
C ARG A 89 -16.00 13.86 -9.38
N GLU A 90 -15.71 14.47 -8.24
CA GLU A 90 -14.51 14.18 -7.46
C GLU A 90 -14.53 12.76 -6.90
N LEU A 91 -15.66 12.34 -6.32
CA LEU A 91 -15.86 10.96 -5.84
C LEU A 91 -15.71 9.95 -6.98
N ALA A 92 -16.28 10.21 -8.15
CA ALA A 92 -16.12 9.34 -9.31
C ALA A 92 -14.65 9.24 -9.78
N ARG A 93 -13.91 10.36 -9.78
CA ARG A 93 -12.48 10.37 -10.11
C ARG A 93 -11.66 9.59 -9.09
N GLU A 94 -11.90 9.82 -7.81
CA GLU A 94 -11.19 9.16 -6.71
C GLU A 94 -11.49 7.67 -6.66
N GLY A 95 -12.76 7.28 -6.81
CA GLY A 95 -13.18 5.89 -6.93
C GLY A 95 -12.52 5.20 -8.12
N LYS A 96 -12.40 5.88 -9.27
CA LYS A 96 -11.65 5.37 -10.43
C LYS A 96 -10.16 5.19 -10.10
N ARG A 97 -9.51 6.18 -9.50
CA ARG A 97 -8.08 6.10 -9.10
C ARG A 97 -7.83 4.92 -8.17
N ARG A 98 -8.67 4.72 -7.16
CA ARG A 98 -8.55 3.61 -6.21
C ARG A 98 -8.72 2.25 -6.87
N LYS A 99 -9.70 2.12 -7.78
CA LYS A 99 -9.86 0.90 -8.57
C LYS A 99 -8.63 0.63 -9.44
N GLU A 100 -8.06 1.65 -10.07
CA GLU A 100 -6.82 1.51 -10.86
C GLU A 100 -5.60 1.19 -10.00
N ALA A 101 -5.48 1.77 -8.80
CA ALA A 101 -4.45 1.42 -7.83
C ALA A 101 -4.60 -0.02 -7.34
N GLN A 102 -5.82 -0.44 -6.98
CA GLN A 102 -6.12 -1.80 -6.57
C GLN A 102 -5.81 -2.81 -7.68
N MET A 103 -6.23 -2.56 -8.93
CA MET A 103 -5.90 -3.42 -10.07
C MET A 103 -4.39 -3.52 -10.31
N ARG A 104 -3.64 -2.42 -10.15
CA ARG A 104 -2.17 -2.45 -10.24
C ARG A 104 -1.57 -3.31 -9.13
N THR A 105 -2.03 -3.17 -7.88
CA THR A 105 -1.59 -3.98 -6.75
C THR A 105 -1.92 -5.45 -6.95
N GLU A 106 -3.15 -5.78 -7.36
CA GLU A 106 -3.57 -7.17 -7.65
C GLU A 106 -2.74 -7.78 -8.78
N LYS A 107 -2.45 -7.00 -9.84
CA LYS A 107 -1.58 -7.45 -10.93
C LYS A 107 -0.15 -7.73 -10.43
N MET A 108 0.42 -6.84 -9.62
CA MET A 108 1.74 -7.09 -9.01
C MET A 108 1.70 -8.36 -8.14
N ILE A 109 0.64 -8.58 -7.36
CA ILE A 109 0.48 -9.78 -6.52
C ILE A 109 0.45 -11.04 -7.38
N GLN A 110 -0.30 -11.01 -8.48
CA GLN A 110 -0.35 -12.14 -9.42
C GLN A 110 1.00 -12.39 -10.09
N GLU A 111 1.72 -11.34 -10.49
CA GLU A 111 3.04 -11.47 -11.12
C GLU A 111 4.09 -12.02 -10.13
N ALA A 112 4.14 -11.52 -8.89
CA ALA A 112 5.02 -12.02 -7.85
C ALA A 112 4.72 -13.48 -7.47
N ALA A 113 3.44 -13.83 -7.31
CA ALA A 113 3.03 -15.22 -7.05
C ALA A 113 3.39 -16.13 -8.23
N ALA A 114 3.25 -15.66 -9.48
CA ALA A 114 3.66 -16.43 -10.65
C ALA A 114 5.19 -16.60 -10.73
N GLU A 115 5.97 -15.57 -10.38
CA GLU A 115 7.43 -15.63 -10.33
C GLU A 115 7.91 -16.65 -9.30
N LYS A 116 7.38 -16.58 -8.06
CA LYS A 116 7.68 -17.54 -7.01
C LYS A 116 7.38 -18.97 -7.44
N ARG A 117 6.19 -19.22 -8.00
CA ARG A 117 5.84 -20.54 -8.55
C ARG A 117 6.80 -21.02 -9.63
N ASN A 118 7.28 -20.13 -10.50
CA ASN A 118 8.26 -20.51 -11.52
C ASN A 118 9.62 -20.89 -10.90
N THR A 119 10.04 -20.21 -9.84
CA THR A 119 11.27 -20.53 -9.11
C THR A 119 11.16 -21.88 -8.40
N ASP A 120 10.06 -22.13 -7.69
CA ASP A 120 9.80 -23.40 -7.00
C ASP A 120 9.66 -24.54 -8.00
N ALA A 121 8.98 -24.31 -9.14
CA ALA A 121 8.88 -25.27 -10.23
C ALA A 121 10.25 -25.61 -10.81
N LEU A 122 11.14 -24.63 -10.97
CA LEU A 122 12.51 -24.85 -11.46
C LEU A 122 13.31 -25.72 -10.47
N GLU A 123 13.23 -25.43 -9.17
CA GLU A 123 13.90 -26.23 -8.14
C GLU A 123 13.39 -27.68 -8.12
N ARG A 124 12.06 -27.86 -8.21
CA ARG A 124 11.44 -29.19 -8.35
C ARG A 124 11.93 -29.90 -9.60
N LEU A 125 11.95 -29.20 -10.75
CA LEU A 125 12.43 -29.76 -12.01
C LEU A 125 13.90 -30.16 -11.94
N GLN A 126 14.77 -29.41 -11.26
CA GLN A 126 16.16 -29.80 -11.04
C GLN A 126 16.25 -31.06 -10.19
N LYS A 127 15.49 -31.16 -9.10
CA LYS A 127 15.43 -32.37 -8.27
C LYS A 127 14.95 -33.58 -9.07
N PHE A 128 13.88 -33.42 -9.86
CA PHE A 128 13.39 -34.47 -10.74
C PHE A 128 14.40 -34.86 -11.82
N ALA A 129 15.07 -33.89 -12.44
CA ALA A 129 16.10 -34.14 -13.44
C ALA A 129 17.27 -34.95 -12.84
N VAL A 130 17.73 -34.64 -11.62
CA VAL A 130 18.78 -35.43 -10.95
C VAL A 130 18.31 -36.87 -10.71
N VAL A 131 17.10 -37.04 -10.17
CA VAL A 131 16.51 -38.35 -9.87
C VAL A 131 16.27 -39.19 -11.13
N THR A 132 15.96 -38.57 -12.28
CA THR A 132 15.64 -39.29 -13.53
C THR A 132 16.84 -39.45 -14.47
N CYS A 133 17.75 -38.48 -14.54
CA CYS A 133 18.93 -38.58 -15.40
C CYS A 133 19.98 -39.53 -14.83
N PHE A 134 20.15 -39.60 -13.50
CA PHE A 134 21.14 -40.47 -12.89
C PHE A 134 20.92 -41.97 -13.22
N PRO A 135 19.70 -42.53 -13.10
CA PRO A 135 19.41 -43.90 -13.52
C PRO A 135 19.59 -44.14 -15.01
N LEU A 136 19.28 -43.14 -15.84
CA LEU A 136 19.47 -43.23 -17.29
C LEU A 136 20.96 -43.32 -17.64
N VAL A 137 21.83 -42.57 -16.95
CA VAL A 137 23.28 -42.69 -17.12
C VAL A 137 23.76 -44.07 -16.69
N LEU A 138 23.25 -44.61 -15.57
CA LEU A 138 23.56 -45.97 -15.14
C LEU A 138 23.12 -47.02 -16.18
N LEU A 139 21.94 -46.87 -16.78
CA LEU A 139 21.49 -47.72 -17.89
C LEU A 139 22.46 -47.69 -19.07
N ILE A 140 22.89 -46.49 -19.49
CA ILE A 140 23.82 -46.34 -20.61
C ILE A 140 25.15 -47.05 -20.30
N ILE A 141 25.64 -46.94 -19.06
CA ILE A 141 26.84 -47.68 -18.61
C ILE A 141 26.59 -49.19 -18.64
N CYS A 142 25.44 -49.66 -18.16
CA CYS A 142 25.08 -51.08 -18.16
C CYS A 142 25.02 -51.67 -19.58
N VAL A 143 24.52 -50.92 -20.57
CA VAL A 143 24.50 -51.34 -21.99
C VAL A 143 25.92 -51.59 -22.53
N ALA A 144 26.92 -50.86 -22.02
CA ALA A 144 28.30 -50.99 -22.48
C ALA A 144 29.07 -52.15 -21.84
N ILE A 145 28.56 -52.74 -20.75
CA ILE A 145 29.26 -53.81 -20.01
C ILE A 145 28.76 -55.18 -20.47
N PRO A 146 29.65 -56.14 -20.77
CA PRO A 146 29.24 -57.50 -21.12
C PRO A 146 28.40 -58.16 -19.99
N PRO A 147 27.30 -58.85 -20.31
CA PRO A 147 26.35 -59.45 -19.35
C PRO A 147 26.97 -60.50 -18.41
N GLY A 148 28.12 -61.08 -18.78
CA GLY A 148 28.83 -62.04 -17.93
C GLY A 148 29.61 -61.41 -16.76
N SER A 149 29.68 -60.08 -16.67
CA SER A 149 30.41 -59.40 -15.59
C SER A 149 29.57 -59.30 -14.31
N ALA A 150 30.17 -59.68 -13.18
CA ALA A 150 29.57 -59.47 -11.85
C ALA A 150 29.24 -57.98 -11.58
N LEU A 151 30.02 -57.07 -12.18
CA LEU A 151 29.77 -55.63 -12.13
C LEU A 151 28.47 -55.24 -12.84
N ALA A 152 28.17 -55.87 -13.99
CA ALA A 152 26.94 -55.61 -14.73
C ALA A 152 25.70 -56.02 -13.93
N ALA A 153 25.76 -57.20 -13.30
CA ALA A 153 24.68 -57.71 -12.45
C ALA A 153 24.45 -56.82 -11.21
N ALA A 154 25.52 -56.37 -10.55
CA ALA A 154 25.41 -55.46 -9.41
C ALA A 154 24.85 -54.07 -9.81
N LEU A 155 25.32 -53.52 -10.94
CA LEU A 155 24.80 -52.25 -11.47
C LEU A 155 23.33 -52.37 -11.89
N LEU A 156 22.95 -53.45 -12.57
CA LEU A 156 21.57 -53.73 -12.96
C LEU A 156 20.65 -53.87 -11.74
N ALA A 157 21.08 -54.58 -10.69
CA ALA A 157 20.30 -54.71 -9.46
C ALA A 157 20.16 -53.38 -8.70
N SER A 158 21.17 -52.49 -8.78
CA SER A 158 21.11 -51.15 -8.22
C SER A 158 20.28 -50.17 -9.06
N ALA A 159 20.20 -50.39 -10.37
CA ALA A 159 19.50 -49.54 -11.32
C ALA A 159 18.01 -49.87 -11.47
N THR A 160 17.57 -51.09 -11.13
CA THR A 160 16.14 -51.51 -11.24
C THR A 160 15.20 -50.68 -10.37
N LEU A 161 15.57 -50.36 -9.13
CA LEU A 161 14.77 -49.51 -8.23
C LEU A 161 14.61 -48.07 -8.78
N PRO A 162 15.70 -47.38 -9.16
CA PRO A 162 15.61 -46.06 -9.79
C PRO A 162 14.94 -46.07 -11.18
N LEU A 163 15.01 -47.19 -11.92
CA LEU A 163 14.35 -47.34 -13.21
C LEU A 163 12.83 -47.38 -13.11
N CYS A 164 12.28 -47.97 -12.05
CA CYS A 164 10.85 -47.84 -11.76
C CYS A 164 10.44 -46.38 -11.63
N CYS A 165 11.27 -45.56 -10.98
CA CYS A 165 11.05 -44.12 -10.85
C CYS A 165 11.16 -43.36 -12.17
N CYS A 166 11.76 -43.93 -13.22
CA CYS A 166 11.86 -43.32 -14.56
C CYS A 166 10.67 -43.67 -15.47
N PHE A 167 9.99 -44.80 -15.22
CA PHE A 167 8.77 -45.18 -15.95
C PHE A 167 7.50 -44.54 -15.39
N SER A 168 7.45 -44.30 -14.08
CA SER A 168 6.31 -43.60 -13.45
C SER A 168 6.02 -42.22 -14.10
N PRO A 169 7.01 -41.34 -14.37
CA PRO A 169 6.78 -40.06 -15.04
C PRO A 169 6.24 -40.18 -16.48
N LEU A 170 6.59 -41.26 -17.20
CA LEU A 170 6.13 -41.51 -18.56
C LEU A 170 4.62 -41.81 -18.56
N ILE A 171 4.17 -42.59 -17.59
CA ILE A 171 2.76 -42.94 -17.46
C ILE A 171 1.95 -41.79 -16.85
N VAL A 172 2.48 -41.14 -15.81
CA VAL A 172 1.85 -39.94 -15.22
C VAL A 172 1.79 -38.82 -16.29
N GLY A 173 2.82 -38.64 -17.13
CA GLY A 173 2.82 -37.69 -18.25
C GLY A 173 1.86 -38.02 -19.40
N LEU A 174 1.35 -39.26 -19.47
CA LEU A 174 0.29 -39.67 -20.39
C LEU A 174 -1.11 -39.57 -19.76
N SER A 175 -1.23 -39.77 -18.44
CA SER A 175 -2.49 -39.66 -17.70
C SER A 175 -2.77 -38.26 -17.13
N TRP A 176 -1.81 -37.33 -17.20
CA TRP A 176 -1.93 -36.01 -16.60
C TRP A 176 -3.04 -35.18 -17.25
N ARG A 177 -4.00 -34.75 -16.43
CA ARG A 177 -5.07 -33.84 -16.84
C ARG A 177 -4.49 -32.45 -17.07
N ARG A 178 -4.91 -31.80 -18.17
CA ARG A 178 -4.32 -30.54 -18.67
C ARG A 178 -4.38 -29.38 -17.66
N GLU A 179 -5.37 -29.36 -16.77
CA GLU A 179 -5.68 -28.22 -15.88
C GLU A 179 -4.75 -28.12 -14.66
N ASN A 180 -4.38 -29.22 -14.00
CA ASN A 180 -3.57 -29.17 -12.76
C ASN A 180 -2.07 -28.87 -13.01
N ASP A 181 -1.60 -29.04 -14.24
CA ASP A 181 -0.18 -28.94 -14.58
C ASP A 181 0.31 -27.49 -14.70
N ASP A 182 -0.56 -26.59 -15.13
CA ASP A 182 -0.22 -25.17 -15.26
C ASP A 182 -0.02 -24.56 -13.85
N PHE A 183 -0.64 -25.16 -12.83
CA PHE A 183 -0.47 -24.75 -11.43
C PHE A 183 0.92 -25.11 -10.88
N PHE A 184 1.34 -26.38 -10.99
CA PHE A 184 2.56 -26.88 -10.32
C PHE A 184 3.87 -26.58 -11.05
N LEU A 185 3.86 -26.61 -12.39
CA LEU A 185 5.08 -26.45 -13.20
C LEU A 185 5.19 -25.06 -13.83
N GLY A 186 4.16 -24.21 -13.65
CA GLY A 186 4.09 -22.86 -14.17
C GLY A 186 4.42 -22.81 -15.67
N LYS A 187 5.30 -21.89 -16.05
CA LYS A 187 5.73 -21.72 -17.46
C LYS A 187 6.52 -22.92 -18.01
N TYR A 188 7.01 -23.82 -17.17
CA TYR A 188 7.82 -24.97 -17.57
C TYR A 188 7.01 -26.24 -17.85
N ALA A 189 5.70 -26.26 -17.54
CA ALA A 189 4.84 -27.43 -17.66
C ALA A 189 4.99 -28.15 -19.01
N VAL A 190 4.88 -27.42 -20.11
CA VAL A 190 4.97 -27.98 -21.47
C VAL A 190 6.36 -28.58 -21.75
N ARG A 191 7.44 -27.87 -21.38
CA ARG A 191 8.82 -28.32 -21.62
C ARG A 191 9.17 -29.53 -20.76
N ALA A 192 8.75 -29.51 -19.49
CA ALA A 192 8.93 -30.60 -18.56
C ALA A 192 8.23 -31.87 -19.05
N ARG A 193 6.94 -31.77 -19.43
CA ARG A 193 6.19 -32.91 -20.00
C ARG A 193 6.89 -33.50 -21.23
N PHE A 194 7.36 -32.64 -22.13
CA PHE A 194 8.09 -33.09 -23.32
C PHE A 194 9.40 -33.80 -22.95
N GLY A 195 10.18 -33.22 -22.03
CA GLY A 195 11.42 -33.80 -21.53
C GLY A 195 11.20 -35.17 -20.85
N PHE A 196 10.21 -35.27 -19.96
CA PHE A 196 9.88 -36.52 -19.27
C PHE A 196 9.41 -37.62 -20.24
N ARG A 197 8.59 -37.27 -21.24
CA ARG A 197 8.18 -38.22 -22.29
C ARG A 197 9.39 -38.72 -23.07
N LEU A 198 10.27 -37.81 -23.51
CA LEU A 198 11.47 -38.17 -24.26
C LEU A 198 12.43 -39.07 -23.45
N LEU A 199 12.69 -38.69 -22.19
CA LEU A 199 13.52 -39.46 -21.25
C LEU A 199 12.97 -40.86 -21.04
N GLY A 200 11.66 -40.98 -20.84
CA GLY A 200 11.02 -42.27 -20.66
C GLY A 200 11.06 -43.14 -21.92
N PHE A 201 10.83 -42.57 -23.12
CA PHE A 201 10.99 -43.31 -24.37
C PHE A 201 12.42 -43.80 -24.58
N LEU A 202 13.41 -42.98 -24.23
CA LEU A 202 14.82 -43.34 -24.30
C LEU A 202 15.16 -44.49 -23.32
N ALA A 203 14.66 -44.42 -22.09
CA ALA A 203 14.82 -45.50 -21.12
C ALA A 203 14.22 -46.82 -21.61
N LEU A 204 13.03 -46.79 -22.23
CA LEU A 204 12.39 -47.96 -22.84
C LEU A 204 13.22 -48.54 -23.99
N ALA A 205 13.76 -47.68 -24.86
CA ALA A 205 14.63 -48.12 -25.95
C ALA A 205 15.92 -48.78 -25.44
N LEU A 206 16.55 -48.22 -24.41
CA LEU A 206 17.75 -48.81 -23.79
C LEU A 206 17.47 -50.16 -23.13
N LEU A 207 16.35 -50.29 -22.42
CA LEU A 207 15.94 -51.58 -21.83
C LEU A 207 15.67 -52.65 -22.89
N LEU A 208 15.00 -52.28 -23.99
CA LEU A 208 14.80 -53.18 -25.13
C LEU A 208 16.13 -53.61 -25.74
N LEU A 209 17.05 -52.68 -25.96
CA LEU A 209 18.37 -52.97 -26.50
C LEU A 209 19.16 -53.93 -25.61
N MET A 210 19.20 -53.66 -24.29
CA MET A 210 19.84 -54.56 -23.32
C MET A 210 19.23 -55.96 -23.36
N THR A 211 17.89 -56.03 -23.39
CA THR A 211 17.17 -57.30 -23.42
C THR A 211 17.57 -58.13 -24.65
N VAL A 212 17.64 -57.49 -25.83
CA VAL A 212 18.05 -58.15 -27.08
C VAL A 212 19.52 -58.58 -27.01
N GLN A 213 20.42 -57.71 -26.55
CA GLN A 213 21.85 -58.03 -26.42
C GLN A 213 22.08 -59.22 -25.49
N HIS A 214 21.45 -59.23 -24.32
CA HIS A 214 21.59 -60.32 -23.35
C HIS A 214 21.01 -61.63 -23.89
N ALA A 215 19.87 -61.59 -24.57
CA ALA A 215 19.27 -62.77 -25.19
C ALA A 215 20.19 -63.37 -26.27
N LEU A 216 20.78 -62.53 -27.13
CA LEU A 216 21.72 -62.95 -28.17
C LEU A 216 23.00 -63.57 -27.60
N GLN A 217 23.40 -63.19 -26.38
CA GLN A 217 24.57 -63.72 -25.69
C GLN A 217 24.27 -64.94 -24.79
N GLY A 218 23.05 -65.48 -24.84
CA GLY A 218 22.64 -66.66 -24.07
C GLY A 218 22.15 -66.38 -22.65
N PHE A 219 21.94 -65.12 -22.29
CA PHE A 219 21.48 -64.67 -20.96
C PHE A 219 20.01 -64.22 -20.98
N SER A 220 19.12 -64.97 -21.63
CA SER A 220 17.70 -64.62 -21.79
C SER A 220 16.94 -64.47 -20.45
N TRP A 221 17.40 -65.13 -19.39
CA TRP A 221 16.82 -65.02 -18.04
C TRP A 221 16.90 -63.61 -17.44
N THR A 222 17.83 -62.76 -17.90
CA THR A 222 17.93 -61.37 -17.45
C THR A 222 16.69 -60.54 -17.83
N ALA A 223 16.01 -60.89 -18.92
CA ALA A 223 14.73 -60.28 -19.30
C ALA A 223 13.62 -60.56 -18.26
N ALA A 224 13.61 -61.76 -17.68
CA ALA A 224 12.64 -62.14 -16.66
C ALA A 224 12.85 -61.41 -15.33
N ILE A 225 14.03 -60.82 -15.11
CA ILE A 225 14.35 -59.97 -13.94
C ILE A 225 14.07 -58.50 -14.27
N LEU A 226 14.43 -58.06 -15.48
CA LEU A 226 14.38 -56.66 -15.90
C LEU A 226 12.98 -56.11 -16.14
N TRP A 227 12.05 -56.93 -16.65
CA TRP A 227 10.73 -56.46 -17.08
C TRP A 227 9.62 -56.46 -16.02
N PRO A 228 9.55 -57.38 -15.04
CA PRO A 228 8.50 -57.36 -14.03
C PRO A 228 8.54 -56.10 -13.16
N VAL A 229 9.74 -55.61 -12.85
CA VAL A 229 9.95 -54.47 -11.95
C VAL A 229 9.38 -53.16 -12.55
N PRO A 230 9.68 -52.79 -13.82
CA PRO A 230 9.01 -51.67 -14.51
C PRO A 230 7.51 -51.87 -14.71
N LEU A 231 7.04 -53.10 -15.01
CA LEU A 231 5.62 -53.36 -15.30
C LEU A 231 4.75 -53.31 -14.03
N PHE A 232 5.20 -53.90 -12.93
CA PHE A 232 4.47 -53.89 -11.65
C PHE A 232 4.57 -52.55 -10.94
N CYS A 233 5.76 -51.93 -10.88
CA CYS A 233 5.90 -50.62 -10.23
C CYS A 233 5.27 -49.50 -11.07
N GLY A 234 5.40 -49.57 -12.40
CA GLY A 234 4.72 -48.64 -13.30
C GLY A 234 3.21 -48.75 -13.15
N GLY A 235 2.64 -49.96 -13.30
CA GLY A 235 1.20 -50.21 -13.17
C GLY A 235 0.62 -49.85 -11.79
N GLY A 236 1.34 -50.17 -10.71
CA GLY A 236 0.94 -49.81 -9.34
C GLY A 236 0.88 -48.29 -9.13
N PHE A 237 1.83 -47.54 -9.68
CA PHE A 237 1.79 -46.08 -9.69
C PHE A 237 0.59 -45.55 -10.48
N VAL A 238 0.28 -46.12 -11.65
CA VAL A 238 -0.90 -45.71 -12.44
C VAL A 238 -2.18 -45.87 -11.63
N VAL A 239 -2.38 -47.04 -11.01
CA VAL A 239 -3.59 -47.31 -10.25
C VAL A 239 -3.68 -46.40 -9.03
N TYR A 240 -2.58 -46.16 -8.33
CA TYR A 240 -2.53 -45.21 -7.21
C TYR A 240 -2.90 -43.78 -7.64
N PHE A 241 -2.40 -43.30 -8.78
CA PHE A 241 -2.73 -41.97 -9.31
C PHE A 241 -4.13 -41.87 -9.91
N LEU A 242 -4.65 -42.93 -10.55
CA LEU A 242 -6.00 -42.95 -11.12
C LEU A 242 -7.09 -43.17 -10.06
N SER A 243 -6.77 -43.83 -8.94
CA SER A 243 -7.71 -44.12 -7.86
C SER A 243 -7.64 -43.10 -6.72
N GLY A 244 -6.59 -42.28 -6.67
CA GLY A 244 -6.52 -41.11 -5.83
C GLY A 244 -7.45 -40.04 -6.36
N ASP A 245 -8.70 -40.04 -5.91
CA ASP A 245 -9.55 -38.85 -5.87
C ASP A 245 -8.93 -37.90 -4.84
N PHE A 246 -7.75 -37.36 -5.17
CA PHE A 246 -7.15 -36.32 -4.36
C PHE A 246 -8.11 -35.15 -4.50
N GLY A 247 -8.84 -34.84 -3.42
CA GLY A 247 -9.63 -33.62 -3.26
C GLY A 247 -8.72 -32.40 -3.26
N LEU A 248 -8.00 -32.21 -4.37
CA LEU A 248 -7.00 -31.18 -4.59
C LEU A 248 -7.64 -29.80 -4.61
N ASP A 249 -8.94 -29.69 -4.85
CA ASP A 249 -9.57 -28.38 -5.04
C ASP A 249 -9.47 -27.51 -3.77
N ASP A 250 -9.70 -28.10 -2.58
CA ASP A 250 -9.63 -27.36 -1.31
C ASP A 250 -8.18 -27.09 -0.87
N GLU A 251 -7.27 -28.05 -1.04
CA GLU A 251 -5.85 -27.90 -0.67
C GLU A 251 -5.09 -26.98 -1.64
N GLU A 252 -5.38 -27.05 -2.94
CA GLU A 252 -4.85 -26.17 -3.99
C GLU A 252 -5.37 -24.75 -3.78
N LYS A 253 -6.66 -24.59 -3.45
CA LYS A 253 -7.22 -23.28 -3.10
C LYS A 253 -6.57 -22.69 -1.85
N ALA A 254 -6.37 -23.50 -0.80
CA ALA A 254 -5.68 -23.05 0.40
C ALA A 254 -4.22 -22.64 0.10
N THR A 255 -3.53 -23.40 -0.76
CA THR A 255 -2.17 -23.07 -1.20
C THR A 255 -2.15 -21.77 -2.02
N LEU A 256 -3.10 -21.59 -2.94
CA LEU A 256 -3.27 -20.37 -3.73
C LEU A 256 -3.56 -19.14 -2.86
N GLU A 257 -4.42 -19.30 -1.86
CA GLU A 257 -4.72 -18.24 -0.89
C GLU A 257 -3.48 -17.91 -0.06
N GLN A 258 -2.74 -18.91 0.43
CA GLN A 258 -1.48 -18.70 1.15
C GLN A 258 -0.43 -17.99 0.27
N GLU A 259 -0.22 -18.44 -0.97
CA GLU A 259 0.69 -17.79 -1.93
C GLU A 259 0.29 -16.34 -2.21
N ARG A 260 -1.02 -16.09 -2.35
CA ARG A 260 -1.56 -14.74 -2.54
C ARG A 260 -1.31 -13.88 -1.31
N GLU A 261 -1.51 -14.40 -0.11
CA GLU A 261 -1.23 -13.69 1.15
C GLU A 261 0.25 -13.40 1.34
N GLU A 262 1.13 -14.33 0.97
CA GLU A 262 2.58 -14.12 1.00
C GLU A 262 3.02 -13.08 -0.02
N ALA A 263 2.52 -13.15 -1.26
CA ALA A 263 2.78 -12.14 -2.29
C ALA A 263 2.18 -10.77 -1.90
N GLN A 264 1.01 -10.75 -1.26
CA GLN A 264 0.41 -9.54 -0.72
C GLN A 264 1.24 -8.95 0.42
N ARG A 265 1.77 -9.78 1.32
CA ARG A 265 2.71 -9.35 2.37
C ARG A 265 3.99 -8.79 1.77
N GLU A 266 4.57 -9.48 0.79
CA GLU A 266 5.77 -9.02 0.08
C GLU A 266 5.53 -7.68 -0.65
N ILE A 267 4.41 -7.55 -1.35
CA ILE A 267 4.06 -6.31 -2.05
C ILE A 267 3.69 -5.21 -1.09
N SER A 268 2.98 -5.48 0.00
CA SER A 268 2.74 -4.50 1.06
C SER A 268 4.08 -4.00 1.62
N ASN A 269 5.01 -4.92 1.85
CA ASN A 269 6.39 -4.62 2.28
C ASN A 269 7.20 -3.85 1.23
N ARG A 270 6.84 -3.88 -0.06
CA ARG A 270 7.49 -3.13 -1.14
C ARG A 270 6.79 -1.81 -1.52
N THR A 271 5.47 -1.76 -1.44
CA THR A 271 4.64 -0.65 -1.95
C THR A 271 4.25 0.35 -0.88
N ILE A 272 4.05 -0.10 0.37
CA ILE A 272 3.68 0.79 1.47
C ILE A 272 4.91 1.17 2.31
N ARG A 273 5.95 0.32 2.35
CA ARG A 273 7.24 0.70 2.91
C ARG A 273 7.94 1.67 1.96
N PHE A 274 7.91 2.93 2.32
CA PHE A 274 8.72 3.94 1.67
C PHE A 274 9.76 4.39 2.68
N GLU A 275 11.01 3.94 2.52
CA GLU A 275 12.09 4.30 3.44
C GLU A 275 12.68 5.69 3.17
N GLY A 276 12.13 6.41 2.20
CA GLY A 276 12.79 7.57 1.61
C GLY A 276 13.88 7.15 0.63
N ARG A 277 14.03 7.94 -0.43
CA ARG A 277 15.21 7.90 -1.30
C ARG A 277 15.61 9.32 -1.61
N VAL A 278 16.71 9.74 -1.00
CA VAL A 278 17.29 11.05 -1.27
C VAL A 278 18.13 10.95 -2.53
N VAL A 279 17.82 11.79 -3.51
CA VAL A 279 18.66 11.96 -4.69
C VAL A 279 19.67 13.04 -4.38
N CYS A 280 20.95 12.66 -4.28
CA CYS A 280 22.05 13.55 -3.89
C CYS A 280 22.45 14.52 -5.02
N GLU A 281 21.58 15.50 -5.29
CA GLU A 281 21.80 16.55 -6.29
C GLU A 281 21.49 17.91 -5.66
N ARG A 282 22.48 18.83 -5.70
CA ARG A 282 22.34 20.17 -5.11
C ARG A 282 21.20 20.94 -5.78
N GLY A 283 20.39 21.64 -4.98
CA GLY A 283 19.26 22.45 -5.45
C GLY A 283 18.04 21.62 -5.86
N ARG A 284 18.11 20.29 -5.76
CA ARG A 284 16.95 19.43 -6.10
C ARG A 284 15.93 19.47 -4.95
N PRO A 285 14.63 19.67 -5.24
CA PRO A 285 13.59 19.56 -4.23
C PRO A 285 13.56 18.16 -3.62
N CYS A 286 13.49 18.08 -2.29
CA CYS A 286 13.40 16.85 -1.52
C CYS A 286 12.22 16.93 -0.56
N VAL A 287 11.26 16.01 -0.68
CA VAL A 287 10.10 15.99 0.22
C VAL A 287 10.53 15.55 1.61
N ALA A 288 10.59 16.51 2.52
CA ALA A 288 11.01 16.32 3.91
C ALA A 288 9.87 15.84 4.80
N SER A 289 8.65 16.34 4.58
CA SER A 289 7.46 15.94 5.35
C SER A 289 6.23 15.92 4.45
N TRP A 290 5.38 14.91 4.61
CA TRP A 290 4.17 14.71 3.82
C TRP A 290 2.95 14.32 4.68
N PRO A 291 1.77 14.90 4.42
CA PRO A 291 0.56 14.59 5.17
C PRO A 291 -0.06 13.26 4.74
N GLY A 292 0.05 12.24 5.60
CA GLY A 292 -0.40 10.87 5.30
C GLY A 292 -1.86 10.72 4.85
N LYS A 293 -2.77 11.64 5.24
CA LYS A 293 -4.17 11.63 4.79
C LYS A 293 -4.33 11.86 3.27
N TYR A 294 -3.30 12.39 2.61
CA TYR A 294 -3.28 12.66 1.17
C TYR A 294 -2.48 11.60 0.39
N ALA A 295 -2.71 10.31 0.67
CA ALA A 295 -2.04 9.21 -0.01
C ALA A 295 -2.21 9.26 -1.55
N GLY A 296 -3.40 9.59 -2.05
CA GLY A 296 -3.64 9.72 -3.50
C GLY A 296 -2.86 10.88 -4.15
N ALA A 297 -2.58 11.95 -3.40
CA ALA A 297 -1.72 13.04 -3.87
C ALA A 297 -0.24 12.65 -3.81
N TRP A 298 0.17 11.85 -2.84
CA TRP A 298 1.52 11.27 -2.78
C TRP A 298 1.79 10.37 -3.99
N GLU A 299 0.87 9.47 -4.33
CA GLU A 299 0.98 8.66 -5.55
C GLU A 299 1.07 9.52 -6.81
N SER A 300 0.35 10.64 -6.85
CA SER A 300 0.38 11.59 -7.96
C SER A 300 1.74 12.29 -8.07
N LEU A 301 2.32 12.71 -6.94
CA LEU A 301 3.68 13.26 -6.85
C LEU A 301 4.71 12.23 -7.36
N VAL A 302 4.69 11.01 -6.83
CA VAL A 302 5.66 9.95 -7.16
C VAL A 302 5.56 9.56 -8.64
N SER A 303 4.34 9.40 -9.18
CA SER A 303 4.14 9.03 -10.58
C SER A 303 4.49 10.15 -11.58
N GLN A 304 4.33 11.41 -11.21
CA GLN A 304 4.67 12.56 -12.06
C GLN A 304 6.13 12.99 -11.94
N GLY A 305 6.85 12.55 -10.90
CA GLY A 305 8.27 12.85 -10.73
C GLY A 305 9.11 12.45 -11.96
N ARG A 306 10.09 13.27 -12.32
CA ARG A 306 10.98 13.14 -13.51
C ARG A 306 11.51 11.70 -13.66
N ASN A 307 10.81 10.87 -14.44
CA ASN A 307 11.11 9.43 -14.64
C ASN A 307 11.12 8.60 -13.33
N GLY A 308 10.23 8.90 -12.38
CA GLY A 308 10.13 8.17 -11.10
C GLY A 308 11.21 8.54 -10.07
N GLN A 309 11.99 9.60 -10.29
CA GLN A 309 13.01 10.06 -9.36
C GLN A 309 12.53 11.23 -8.47
N VAL A 310 11.51 11.00 -7.65
CA VAL A 310 11.20 11.94 -6.56
C VAL A 310 12.26 11.77 -5.47
N SER A 311 12.96 12.86 -5.12
CA SER A 311 13.80 12.87 -3.92
C SER A 311 12.89 13.06 -2.72
N ALA A 312 12.91 12.13 -1.77
CA ALA A 312 12.07 12.22 -0.59
C ALA A 312 12.75 11.58 0.62
N ALA A 313 12.69 12.29 1.73
CA ALA A 313 13.20 11.85 3.03
C ALA A 313 12.10 11.25 3.91
N VAL A 314 10.82 11.49 3.60
CA VAL A 314 9.66 10.90 4.30
C VAL A 314 9.77 9.39 4.40
N VAL A 315 9.39 8.86 5.56
CA VAL A 315 9.39 7.44 5.86
C VAL A 315 7.99 6.99 6.23
N PHE A 316 7.48 5.99 5.53
CA PHE A 316 6.22 5.32 5.84
C PHE A 316 6.53 3.88 6.24
N LEU A 317 6.33 3.54 7.53
CA LEU A 317 6.46 2.18 8.06
C LEU A 317 5.07 1.59 8.33
N PRO A 318 4.52 0.80 7.40
CA PRO A 318 3.25 0.12 7.64
C PRO A 318 3.39 -0.96 8.71
N GLU A 319 2.25 -1.30 9.32
CA GLU A 319 2.11 -2.46 10.19
C GLU A 319 2.55 -3.74 9.48
N GLY A 320 3.26 -4.61 10.19
CA GLY A 320 3.78 -5.88 9.67
C GLY A 320 5.17 -5.81 9.02
N THR A 321 5.78 -4.62 8.92
CA THR A 321 7.19 -4.51 8.51
C THR A 321 8.15 -4.87 9.65
N ASP A 322 9.36 -5.31 9.33
CA ASP A 322 10.37 -5.70 10.33
C ASP A 322 10.68 -4.58 11.34
N ASP A 323 10.55 -3.32 10.92
CA ASP A 323 10.83 -2.14 11.74
C ASP A 323 9.62 -1.67 12.56
N TYR A 324 8.43 -2.21 12.32
CA TYR A 324 7.22 -1.85 13.06
C TYR A 324 7.36 -2.27 14.54
N GLY A 325 7.05 -1.34 15.45
CA GLY A 325 7.19 -1.55 16.89
C GLY A 325 8.61 -1.40 17.42
N GLN A 326 9.61 -1.25 16.55
CA GLN A 326 11.00 -1.04 16.98
C GLN A 326 11.25 0.39 17.45
N CYS A 327 12.00 0.52 18.53
CA CYS A 327 12.39 1.79 19.12
C CYS A 327 13.91 1.95 19.11
N ASP A 328 14.39 3.10 18.64
CA ASP A 328 15.81 3.43 18.67
C ASP A 328 16.11 4.37 19.83
N SER A 329 17.28 4.19 20.45
CA SER A 329 17.75 5.07 21.51
C SER A 329 18.05 6.47 20.98
N ILE A 330 17.78 7.48 21.82
CA ILE A 330 18.12 8.86 21.50
C ILE A 330 19.63 9.04 21.71
N PRO A 331 20.39 9.57 20.73
CA PRO A 331 21.79 9.91 20.94
C PRO A 331 21.95 10.95 22.05
N GLU A 332 22.91 10.75 22.97
CA GLU A 332 23.16 11.66 24.11
C GLU A 332 23.36 13.13 23.66
N ALA A 333 23.99 13.32 22.50
CA ALA A 333 24.24 14.64 21.90
C ALA A 333 22.96 15.44 21.60
N GLU A 334 21.79 14.80 21.55
CA GLU A 334 20.52 15.49 21.32
C GLU A 334 19.99 16.21 22.55
N GLY A 335 20.43 15.79 23.75
CA GLY A 335 20.02 16.38 25.03
C GLY A 335 18.51 16.33 25.27
N LEU A 336 17.84 15.26 24.81
CA LEU A 336 16.38 15.10 24.91
C LEU A 336 16.00 14.07 25.99
N PRO A 337 14.82 14.21 26.60
CA PRO A 337 14.33 13.24 27.57
C PRO A 337 13.87 11.93 26.90
N GLY A 338 13.88 10.84 27.68
CA GLY A 338 13.38 9.54 27.27
C GLY A 338 14.48 8.56 26.84
N THR A 339 14.12 7.28 26.77
CA THR A 339 15.03 6.20 26.34
C THR A 339 15.01 5.99 24.83
N CYS A 340 13.98 6.46 24.14
CA CYS A 340 13.79 6.37 22.69
C CYS A 340 13.03 7.57 22.14
N TRP A 341 13.02 7.75 20.81
CA TRP A 341 12.38 8.89 20.15
C TRP A 341 10.87 9.00 20.39
N CYS A 342 10.18 7.95 20.83
CA CYS A 342 8.75 8.04 21.12
C CYS A 342 8.42 9.14 22.15
N THR A 343 9.24 9.32 23.19
CA THR A 343 8.99 10.32 24.24
C THR A 343 8.99 11.75 23.68
N PRO A 344 10.04 12.25 23.00
CA PRO A 344 9.99 13.61 22.45
C PRO A 344 8.96 13.77 21.32
N LEU A 345 8.66 12.73 20.54
CA LEU A 345 7.72 12.81 19.42
C LEU A 345 6.25 12.77 19.86
N TYR A 346 5.93 11.90 20.81
CA TYR A 346 4.55 11.53 21.14
C TYR A 346 4.20 11.69 22.62
N GLY A 347 5.19 11.97 23.47
CA GLY A 347 5.07 12.06 24.93
C GLY A 347 5.20 10.71 25.65
N GLU A 348 4.96 9.60 24.94
CA GLU A 348 4.99 8.24 25.48
C GLU A 348 5.43 7.22 24.43
N GLN A 349 5.81 6.01 24.85
CA GLN A 349 6.16 4.92 23.95
C GLN A 349 4.92 4.42 23.19
N LYS A 350 5.02 4.36 21.86
CA LYS A 350 3.92 3.91 20.99
C LYS A 350 4.14 2.49 20.49
N PRO A 351 3.06 1.70 20.26
CA PRO A 351 3.17 0.29 19.85
C PRO A 351 3.77 0.13 18.46
N TRP A 352 3.68 1.14 17.60
CA TRP A 352 4.32 1.17 16.28
C TRP A 352 5.80 1.56 16.32
N GLY A 353 6.33 1.94 17.48
CA GLY A 353 7.73 2.29 17.67
C GLY A 353 8.14 3.65 17.07
N CYS A 354 9.44 3.92 17.07
CA CYS A 354 10.01 5.18 16.58
C CYS A 354 11.22 5.02 15.65
N ARG A 355 11.54 3.79 15.23
CA ARG A 355 12.63 3.52 14.27
C ARG A 355 12.47 4.28 12.94
N TRP A 356 11.23 4.53 12.51
CA TRP A 356 10.94 5.36 11.34
C TRP A 356 11.59 6.76 11.45
N PHE A 357 11.61 7.35 12.65
CA PHE A 357 12.13 8.70 12.85
C PHE A 357 13.63 8.73 12.67
N THR A 358 14.36 7.72 13.15
CA THR A 358 15.81 7.60 12.92
C THR A 358 16.14 7.55 11.43
N LYS A 359 15.40 6.74 10.66
CA LYS A 359 15.58 6.63 9.20
C LYS A 359 15.27 7.94 8.49
N TRP A 360 14.13 8.56 8.85
CA TRP A 360 13.74 9.87 8.32
C TRP A 360 14.84 10.91 8.58
N ARG A 361 15.37 10.94 9.81
CA ARG A 361 16.45 11.85 10.20
C ARG A 361 17.70 11.64 9.36
N GLN A 362 18.12 10.39 9.17
CA GLN A 362 19.28 10.05 8.32
C GLN A 362 19.09 10.53 6.88
N ASN A 363 17.87 10.38 6.34
CA ASN A 363 17.55 10.92 5.02
C ASN A 363 17.62 12.45 4.99
N ILE A 364 17.08 13.14 6.00
CA ILE A 364 17.18 14.59 6.09
C ILE A 364 18.64 15.05 6.13
N GLU A 365 19.47 14.44 6.98
CA GLU A 365 20.90 14.78 7.05
C GLU A 365 21.58 14.56 5.68
N THR A 366 21.30 13.44 5.02
CA THR A 366 21.81 13.15 3.66
C THR A 366 21.37 14.21 2.64
N ALA A 367 20.10 14.65 2.71
CA ALA A 367 19.56 15.67 1.82
C ALA A 367 20.23 17.03 2.05
N VAL A 368 20.41 17.43 3.32
CA VAL A 368 21.09 18.67 3.70
C VAL A 368 22.56 18.65 3.28
N GLU A 369 23.28 17.56 3.54
CA GLU A 369 24.68 17.38 3.12
C GLU A 369 24.85 17.46 1.60
N SER A 370 23.88 16.95 0.85
CA SER A 370 23.84 17.02 -0.61
C SER A 370 23.43 18.40 -1.15
N GLY A 371 23.03 19.32 -0.28
CA GLY A 371 22.51 20.64 -0.65
C GLY A 371 21.16 20.59 -1.36
N ALA A 372 20.33 19.59 -1.06
CA ALA A 372 18.96 19.50 -1.56
C ALA A 372 18.05 20.55 -0.88
N GLU A 373 16.98 20.93 -1.56
CA GLU A 373 16.00 21.88 -1.04
C GLU A 373 14.85 21.13 -0.36
N LEU A 374 14.76 21.21 0.96
CA LEU A 374 13.73 20.51 1.73
C LEU A 374 12.34 21.13 1.49
N GLU A 375 11.33 20.31 1.22
CA GLU A 375 9.92 20.73 1.11
C GLU A 375 9.07 20.07 2.20
N VAL A 376 8.27 20.86 2.92
CA VAL A 376 7.30 20.44 3.93
C VAL A 376 5.90 20.72 3.40
N TYR A 377 5.11 19.65 3.22
CA TYR A 377 3.75 19.77 2.72
C TYR A 377 2.74 19.91 3.87
N TYR A 378 1.94 20.97 3.80
CA TYR A 378 0.85 21.28 4.72
C TYR A 378 -0.50 20.82 4.16
N PHE A 379 -1.49 20.68 5.04
CA PHE A 379 -2.87 20.44 4.63
C PHE A 379 -3.38 21.59 3.73
N GLN A 380 -4.37 21.28 2.90
CA GLN A 380 -4.94 22.23 1.95
C GLN A 380 -5.40 23.52 2.66
N ASN A 381 -4.90 24.68 2.21
CA ASN A 381 -5.15 26.01 2.76
C ASN A 381 -4.64 26.23 4.20
N HIS A 382 -3.65 25.46 4.64
CA HIS A 382 -3.09 25.51 6.00
C HIS A 382 -1.56 25.66 6.04
N VAL A 383 -0.96 26.20 4.98
CA VAL A 383 0.47 26.56 4.97
C VAL A 383 0.81 27.44 6.18
N GLY A 384 1.89 27.08 6.89
CA GLY A 384 2.38 27.77 8.08
C GLY A 384 1.57 27.54 9.37
N LYS A 385 0.48 26.75 9.32
CA LYS A 385 -0.35 26.46 10.50
C LYS A 385 -0.04 25.10 11.10
N GLY A 386 -0.44 24.91 12.35
CA GLY A 386 -0.32 23.62 13.03
C GLY A 386 1.09 23.28 13.49
N LYS A 387 2.04 24.20 13.49
CA LYS A 387 3.36 24.00 14.13
C LYS A 387 3.22 23.89 15.65
N VAL A 388 4.18 23.21 16.28
CA VAL A 388 4.34 23.23 17.74
C VAL A 388 5.40 24.26 18.13
N GLU A 389 5.39 24.71 19.38
CA GLU A 389 6.30 25.76 19.86
C GLU A 389 7.78 25.36 19.73
N SER A 390 8.11 24.12 20.05
CA SER A 390 9.46 23.58 19.92
C SER A 390 9.43 22.05 19.82
N PHE A 391 10.56 21.45 19.46
CA PHE A 391 10.68 19.98 19.47
C PHE A 391 10.52 19.39 20.88
N ASN A 392 10.91 20.12 21.93
CA ASN A 392 10.79 19.66 23.31
C ASN A 392 9.34 19.58 23.79
N THR A 393 8.44 20.37 23.20
CA THR A 393 7.01 20.42 23.55
C THR A 393 6.16 19.56 22.62
N ALA A 394 6.74 18.92 21.60
CA ALA A 394 6.00 18.15 20.60
C ALA A 394 5.27 16.94 21.22
N GLY A 395 5.93 16.23 22.15
CA GLY A 395 5.32 15.12 22.88
C GLY A 395 4.11 15.54 23.72
N ASP A 396 4.21 16.65 24.45
CA ASP A 396 3.10 17.19 25.25
C ASP A 396 1.92 17.65 24.38
N ASP A 397 2.20 18.31 23.25
CA ASP A 397 1.18 18.67 22.26
C ASP A 397 0.47 17.41 21.72
N ASN A 398 1.23 16.35 21.42
CA ASN A 398 0.63 15.09 20.97
C ASN A 398 -0.27 14.47 22.04
N LEU A 399 0.17 14.37 23.29
CA LEU A 399 -0.65 13.84 24.39
C LEU A 399 -1.93 14.67 24.60
N HIS A 400 -1.83 16.00 24.52
CA HIS A 400 -2.99 16.87 24.62
C HIS A 400 -3.98 16.60 23.47
N ARG A 401 -3.50 16.47 22.23
CA ARG A 401 -4.33 16.17 21.06
C ARG A 401 -4.98 14.80 21.17
N GLU A 402 -4.25 13.79 21.61
CA GLU A 402 -4.80 12.45 21.84
C GLU A 402 -5.87 12.45 22.92
N LYS A 403 -5.67 13.20 24.02
CA LYS A 403 -6.68 13.39 25.06
C LYS A 403 -7.95 14.01 24.51
N VAL A 404 -7.85 15.05 23.67
CA VAL A 404 -9.01 15.67 23.03
C VAL A 404 -9.65 14.72 22.02
N ASN A 405 -8.87 14.05 21.17
CA ASN A 405 -9.38 13.10 20.18
C ASN A 405 -10.04 11.87 20.81
N LYS A 406 -9.61 11.42 21.99
CA LYS A 406 -10.27 10.34 22.73
C LYS A 406 -11.73 10.68 23.05
N LYS A 407 -12.03 11.97 23.29
CA LYS A 407 -13.41 12.44 23.48
C LYS A 407 -14.27 12.27 22.23
N GLN A 408 -13.67 12.08 21.05
CA GLN A 408 -14.43 11.82 19.84
C GLN A 408 -15.14 10.47 19.92
N CYS A 409 -14.48 9.43 20.45
CA CYS A 409 -15.12 8.14 20.68
C CYS A 409 -16.28 8.27 21.68
N ASP A 410 -16.05 8.98 22.80
CA ASP A 410 -17.12 9.24 23.80
C ASP A 410 -18.29 10.03 23.17
N PHE A 411 -17.99 10.96 22.26
CA PHE A 411 -18.99 11.74 21.55
C PHE A 411 -19.80 10.89 20.55
N GLU A 412 -19.16 9.97 19.83
CA GLU A 412 -19.83 9.07 18.88
C GLU A 412 -20.81 8.11 19.60
N GLU A 413 -20.60 7.84 20.89
CA GLU A 413 -21.53 7.06 21.73
C GLU A 413 -22.66 7.90 22.35
N SER A 414 -22.56 9.24 22.26
CA SER A 414 -23.43 10.16 22.98
C SER A 414 -24.85 10.24 22.40
N PRO A 415 -25.86 10.65 23.20
CA PRO A 415 -27.22 10.86 22.73
C PRO A 415 -27.32 11.89 21.59
N GLU A 416 -26.47 12.93 21.62
CA GLU A 416 -26.43 13.98 20.60
C GLU A 416 -25.99 13.42 19.24
N PHE A 417 -24.99 12.53 19.22
CA PHE A 417 -24.56 11.89 17.98
C PHE A 417 -25.61 10.92 17.45
N LYS A 418 -26.25 10.13 18.33
CA LYS A 418 -27.39 9.26 17.96
C LYS A 418 -28.56 10.06 17.39
N GLN A 419 -28.89 11.20 17.99
CA GLN A 419 -29.89 12.11 17.45
C GLN A 419 -29.50 12.62 16.06
N ALA A 420 -28.22 12.92 15.81
CA ALA A 420 -27.76 13.30 14.48
C ALA A 420 -27.87 12.14 13.47
N LEU A 421 -27.56 10.90 13.88
CA LEU A 421 -27.77 9.71 13.06
C LEU A 421 -29.25 9.53 12.69
N ASP A 422 -30.16 9.60 13.67
CA ASP A 422 -31.61 9.52 13.46
C ASP A 422 -32.10 10.64 12.52
N ALA A 423 -31.54 11.85 12.69
CA ALA A 423 -31.81 12.99 11.84
C ALA A 423 -31.28 12.84 10.40
N GLY A 424 -30.45 11.83 10.10
CA GLY A 424 -29.99 11.54 8.74
C GLY A 424 -28.50 11.77 8.49
N LEU A 425 -27.67 11.92 9.53
CA LEU A 425 -26.20 11.94 9.37
C LEU A 425 -25.70 10.71 8.60
N GLY A 426 -26.28 9.54 8.87
CA GLY A 426 -25.95 8.28 8.19
C GLY A 426 -26.28 8.24 6.69
N ASN A 427 -27.10 9.18 6.19
CA ASN A 427 -27.44 9.28 4.77
C ASN A 427 -26.37 10.02 3.96
N LEU A 428 -25.37 10.64 4.61
CA LEU A 428 -24.28 11.31 3.92
C LEU A 428 -23.33 10.30 3.27
N SER A 429 -22.72 10.70 2.15
CA SER A 429 -21.72 9.86 1.49
C SER A 429 -20.59 9.52 2.46
N GLN A 430 -20.32 8.22 2.59
CA GLN A 430 -19.17 7.68 3.30
C GLN A 430 -17.96 7.48 2.38
N GLU A 431 -18.14 7.68 1.06
CA GLU A 431 -17.05 7.58 0.11
C GLU A 431 -16.02 8.69 0.38
N PRO A 432 -14.76 8.34 0.62
CA PRO A 432 -13.71 9.31 0.87
C PRO A 432 -13.26 10.01 -0.40
N ARG A 433 -12.92 11.29 -0.26
CA ARG A 433 -12.36 12.17 -1.29
C ARG A 433 -10.85 12.00 -1.40
N GLY A 434 -10.24 12.81 -2.27
CA GLY A 434 -8.78 12.84 -2.44
C GLY A 434 -8.00 13.29 -1.19
N ASP A 435 -8.67 13.93 -0.23
CA ASP A 435 -8.11 14.31 1.08
C ASP A 435 -8.37 13.26 2.19
N GLY A 436 -8.96 12.12 1.83
CA GLY A 436 -9.34 11.05 2.74
C GLY A 436 -10.66 11.28 3.48
N SER A 437 -11.26 12.48 3.40
CA SER A 437 -12.51 12.79 4.10
C SER A 437 -13.75 12.43 3.25
N SER A 438 -14.80 11.94 3.91
CA SER A 438 -16.14 11.79 3.34
C SER A 438 -17.10 12.88 3.86
N GLN A 439 -18.25 13.09 3.20
CA GLN A 439 -19.28 14.01 3.71
C GLN A 439 -19.67 13.67 5.14
N HIS A 440 -19.88 12.37 5.42
CA HIS A 440 -20.17 11.86 6.75
C HIS A 440 -19.08 12.26 7.76
N SER A 441 -17.81 11.96 7.46
CA SER A 441 -16.70 12.25 8.38
C SER A 441 -16.51 13.74 8.67
N ARG A 442 -16.71 14.62 7.68
CA ARG A 442 -16.60 16.08 7.87
C ARG A 442 -17.72 16.61 8.75
N GLU A 443 -18.92 16.09 8.57
CA GLU A 443 -20.06 16.49 9.39
C GLU A 443 -19.97 15.92 10.81
N ALA A 444 -19.60 14.65 10.98
CA ALA A 444 -19.33 14.05 12.28
C ALA A 444 -18.25 14.85 13.03
N ARG A 445 -17.17 15.24 12.34
CA ARG A 445 -16.12 16.12 12.90
C ARG A 445 -16.66 17.49 13.29
N ARG A 446 -17.55 18.10 12.51
CA ARG A 446 -18.18 19.39 12.83
C ARG A 446 -19.03 19.30 14.10
N LEU A 447 -19.84 18.24 14.23
CA LEU A 447 -20.64 17.99 15.42
C LEU A 447 -19.75 17.77 16.66
N PHE A 448 -18.67 17.00 16.50
CA PHE A 448 -17.67 16.82 17.55
C PHE A 448 -17.04 18.15 17.98
N LEU A 449 -16.57 18.97 17.04
CA LEU A 449 -16.01 20.29 17.37
C LEU A 449 -17.03 21.22 18.06
N ALA A 450 -18.32 21.07 17.74
CA ALA A 450 -19.40 21.81 18.39
C ALA A 450 -19.67 21.33 19.82
N SER A 451 -19.43 20.06 20.14
CA SER A 451 -19.59 19.51 21.50
C SER A 451 -18.41 19.83 22.43
N LEU A 452 -17.24 20.17 21.87
CA LEU A 452 -16.07 20.61 22.63
C LEU A 452 -16.24 21.98 23.28
N SER A 453 -15.50 22.22 24.36
CA SER A 453 -15.35 23.54 24.96
C SER A 453 -14.64 24.51 24.00
N GLU A 454 -14.86 25.83 24.19
CA GLU A 454 -14.25 26.85 23.32
C GLU A 454 -12.72 26.76 23.31
N THR A 455 -12.09 26.55 24.47
CA THR A 455 -10.64 26.40 24.61
C THR A 455 -10.11 25.21 23.80
N GLU A 456 -10.80 24.07 23.85
CA GLU A 456 -10.40 22.86 23.11
C GLU A 456 -10.61 23.02 21.60
N ARG A 457 -11.70 23.70 21.20
CA ARG A 457 -11.97 24.01 19.80
C ARG A 457 -10.90 24.95 19.23
N GLN A 458 -10.56 26.00 19.97
CA GLN A 458 -9.50 26.93 19.58
C GLN A 458 -8.16 26.21 19.47
N TYR A 459 -7.85 25.34 20.43
CA TYR A 459 -6.64 24.51 20.40
C TYR A 459 -6.58 23.61 19.16
N LEU A 460 -7.66 22.89 18.83
CA LEU A 460 -7.69 22.05 17.63
C LEU A 460 -7.56 22.87 16.34
N ALA A 461 -8.18 24.04 16.29
CA ALA A 461 -8.11 24.94 15.13
C ALA A 461 -6.70 25.49 14.91
N THR A 462 -5.98 25.87 15.97
CA THR A 462 -4.57 26.31 15.84
C THR A 462 -3.63 25.15 15.54
N ALA A 463 -3.95 23.94 16.03
CA ALA A 463 -3.19 22.73 15.76
C ALA A 463 -3.38 22.18 14.34
N GLU A 464 -4.35 22.66 13.57
CA GLU A 464 -4.64 22.20 12.21
C GLU A 464 -3.58 22.71 11.20
N GLY A 465 -3.10 21.81 10.33
CA GLY A 465 -2.19 22.13 9.23
C GLY A 465 -1.10 21.09 8.98
N LEU A 466 -0.67 20.42 10.05
CA LEU A 466 0.29 19.33 10.02
C LEU A 466 -0.27 18.10 10.75
N GLY A 467 0.06 16.90 10.26
CA GLY A 467 -0.21 15.64 10.97
C GLY A 467 0.62 15.50 12.25
N ASN A 468 0.29 14.51 13.10
CA ASN A 468 0.95 14.31 14.40
C ASN A 468 2.46 14.17 14.27
N SER A 469 2.92 13.21 13.46
CA SER A 469 4.36 13.00 13.23
C SER A 469 5.00 14.20 12.54
N GLN A 470 4.29 14.84 11.59
CA GLN A 470 4.81 15.99 10.85
C GLN A 470 5.12 17.19 11.75
N LYS A 471 4.31 17.43 12.79
CA LYS A 471 4.57 18.48 13.78
C LYS A 471 5.94 18.33 14.42
N ALA A 472 6.28 17.11 14.81
CA ALA A 472 7.55 16.81 15.43
C ALA A 472 8.70 16.84 14.41
N GLU A 473 8.49 16.34 13.18
CA GLU A 473 9.44 16.46 12.06
C GLU A 473 9.80 17.93 11.81
N VAL A 474 8.81 18.80 11.64
CA VAL A 474 9.00 20.24 11.38
C VAL A 474 9.71 20.92 12.54
N ALA A 475 9.27 20.66 13.78
CA ALA A 475 9.93 21.24 14.96
C ALA A 475 11.37 20.76 15.12
N TRP A 476 11.69 19.54 14.67
CA TRP A 476 13.07 19.04 14.64
C TRP A 476 13.92 19.74 13.58
N LEU A 477 13.39 19.98 12.38
CA LEU A 477 14.06 20.78 11.34
C LEU A 477 14.38 22.18 11.86
N GLU A 478 13.41 22.82 12.53
CA GLU A 478 13.58 24.13 13.17
C GLU A 478 14.62 24.10 14.30
N LYS A 479 14.64 23.06 15.16
CA LYS A 479 15.66 22.85 16.21
C LYS A 479 17.07 22.79 15.60
N LYS A 480 17.24 22.05 14.50
CA LYS A 480 18.53 21.94 13.78
C LYS A 480 18.91 23.23 13.06
N GLY A 481 17.93 24.06 12.70
CA GLY A 481 18.13 25.27 11.92
C GLY A 481 18.22 24.98 10.42
N TYR A 482 17.58 23.90 9.97
CA TYR A 482 17.51 23.55 8.55
C TYR A 482 16.42 24.37 7.87
N THR A 483 16.76 24.96 6.72
CA THR A 483 15.82 25.72 5.90
C THR A 483 14.96 24.76 5.08
N TYR A 484 13.67 25.05 4.97
CA TYR A 484 12.74 24.28 4.16
C TYR A 484 11.66 25.19 3.55
N TRP A 485 11.02 24.69 2.50
CA TRP A 485 9.91 25.30 1.81
C TRP A 485 8.59 24.82 2.39
N GLU A 486 7.67 25.73 2.66
CA GLU A 486 6.30 25.39 3.04
C GLU A 486 5.43 25.30 1.79
N VAL A 487 4.88 24.12 1.52
CA VAL A 487 4.13 23.83 0.29
C VAL A 487 2.71 23.39 0.64
N ASP A 488 1.73 23.89 -0.10
CA ASP A 488 0.34 23.44 0.03
C ASP A 488 0.11 22.14 -0.76
N VAL A 489 -0.44 21.11 -0.13
CA VAL A 489 -0.73 19.82 -0.78
C VAL A 489 -1.73 19.93 -1.93
N SER A 490 -2.55 20.98 -1.99
CA SER A 490 -3.50 21.21 -3.08
C SER A 490 -2.84 21.33 -4.45
N THR A 491 -1.55 21.63 -4.51
CA THR A 491 -0.73 21.56 -5.74
C THR A 491 -0.76 20.19 -6.41
N TRP A 492 -0.99 19.12 -5.63
CA TRP A 492 -1.05 17.73 -6.09
C TRP A 492 -2.47 17.15 -6.10
N LEU A 493 -3.47 17.93 -5.67
CA LEU A 493 -4.86 17.52 -5.75
C LEU A 493 -5.42 17.82 -7.15
N PRO A 494 -6.32 16.96 -7.67
CA PRO A 494 -6.97 17.21 -8.94
C PRO A 494 -7.93 18.40 -8.83
N GLY A 495 -7.44 19.62 -9.07
CA GLY A 495 -8.28 20.82 -9.10
C GLY A 495 -9.21 20.84 -10.33
N GLU A 496 -10.46 21.29 -10.12
CA GLU A 496 -11.26 21.84 -11.22
C GLU A 496 -10.72 23.25 -11.53
N GLY A 497 -10.01 23.41 -12.66
CA GLY A 497 -9.65 24.73 -13.19
C GLY A 497 -8.40 25.40 -12.60
N VAL A 498 -7.61 24.73 -11.75
CA VAL A 498 -6.26 25.19 -11.43
C VAL A 498 -5.35 24.71 -12.56
N GLU A 499 -5.08 25.57 -13.55
CA GLU A 499 -3.93 25.37 -14.44
C GLU A 499 -2.72 25.06 -13.55
N ARG A 500 -2.06 23.93 -13.79
CA ARG A 500 -0.92 23.44 -13.00
C ARG A 500 0.19 24.48 -13.04
N TYR A 501 0.18 25.42 -12.10
CA TYR A 501 1.33 26.25 -11.84
C TYR A 501 2.34 25.35 -11.13
N VAL A 502 3.18 24.70 -11.92
CA VAL A 502 4.49 24.23 -11.43
C VAL A 502 5.32 25.49 -11.36
N PRO A 503 5.64 26.03 -10.17
CA PRO A 503 6.46 27.23 -10.08
C PRO A 503 7.76 26.92 -10.79
N ILE A 504 8.08 27.70 -11.83
CA ILE A 504 9.41 27.69 -12.42
C ILE A 504 10.35 28.07 -11.26
N SER A 505 11.40 27.28 -11.08
CA SER A 505 12.31 27.26 -9.93
C SER A 505 13.09 28.57 -9.65
N GLY A 506 12.67 29.70 -10.21
CA GLY A 506 13.35 30.99 -10.12
C GLY A 506 12.69 32.05 -9.23
N GLU A 507 11.46 31.85 -8.73
CA GLU A 507 10.71 32.92 -8.02
C GLU A 507 10.33 32.61 -6.57
N ARG A 508 10.74 31.48 -6.00
CA ARG A 508 10.48 31.22 -4.58
C ARG A 508 11.59 31.88 -3.75
N GLU A 509 11.23 32.72 -2.77
CA GLU A 509 12.14 33.15 -1.69
C GLU A 509 11.93 32.25 -0.47
N PRO A 510 12.96 31.54 0.03
CA PRO A 510 12.82 30.69 1.19
C PRO A 510 12.42 31.56 2.37
N GLN A 511 11.36 31.19 3.10
CA GLN A 511 11.12 31.82 4.39
C GLN A 511 12.20 31.34 5.35
N ILE A 512 13.28 32.12 5.44
CA ILE A 512 14.31 31.96 6.46
C ILE A 512 13.68 32.39 7.78
N TYR A 513 13.20 31.42 8.57
CA TYR A 513 12.83 31.70 9.95
C TYR A 513 14.09 32.09 10.72
N GLY A 514 14.14 33.37 11.11
CA GLY A 514 15.32 34.02 11.64
C GLY A 514 15.85 33.36 12.91
N ARG A 515 16.94 32.58 12.76
CA ARG A 515 17.88 32.38 13.86
C ARG A 515 18.75 33.63 13.94
N SER A 516 18.76 34.25 15.12
CA SER A 516 19.75 35.27 15.49
C SER A 516 21.14 34.78 15.09
N SER A 517 21.84 35.60 14.29
CA SER A 517 23.11 35.29 13.64
C SER A 517 24.17 34.80 14.63
N ALA A 518 24.34 33.48 14.73
CA ALA A 518 25.56 32.88 15.26
C ALA A 518 26.48 32.52 14.08
N PRO A 519 27.79 32.77 14.18
CA PRO A 519 28.72 32.58 13.07
C PRO A 519 28.89 31.09 12.73
N THR A 520 28.72 30.76 11.45
CA THR A 520 29.01 29.43 10.88
C THR A 520 30.52 29.20 10.79
N PRO A 521 31.02 27.98 11.10
CA PRO A 521 32.42 27.62 10.90
C PRO A 521 32.72 27.33 9.42
N ASP A 522 33.87 27.81 8.95
CA ASP A 522 34.40 27.65 7.60
C ASP A 522 34.50 26.19 7.14
N SER A 523 33.69 25.80 6.16
CA SER A 523 33.66 24.45 5.55
C SER A 523 34.09 24.50 4.07
N LYS A 524 35.38 24.73 3.80
CA LYS A 524 35.93 24.74 2.43
C LYS A 524 36.78 23.52 2.03
N LEU A 525 36.90 22.47 2.86
CA LEU A 525 37.83 21.36 2.57
C LEU A 525 37.25 19.95 2.37
N ALA A 526 35.92 19.77 2.31
CA ALA A 526 35.31 18.41 2.26
C ALA A 526 34.67 18.01 0.91
N HIS A 527 34.89 18.77 -0.17
CA HIS A 527 34.05 18.63 -1.38
C HIS A 527 34.44 17.47 -2.33
N SER A 528 35.67 16.93 -2.27
CA SER A 528 36.14 15.90 -3.22
C SER A 528 35.99 14.44 -2.76
N ASP A 529 35.85 14.21 -1.45
CA ASP A 529 35.65 12.85 -0.90
C ASP A 529 34.16 12.48 -0.81
N PHE A 530 33.26 13.46 -0.90
CA PHE A 530 31.82 13.28 -0.76
C PHE A 530 31.15 12.65 -1.99
N GLU A 531 31.50 13.08 -3.22
CA GLU A 531 30.94 12.47 -4.45
C GLU A 531 31.23 10.97 -4.54
N ARG A 532 32.34 10.50 -3.95
CA ARG A 532 32.69 9.07 -3.87
C ARG A 532 31.87 8.28 -2.84
N SER A 533 31.32 8.93 -1.81
CA SER A 533 30.49 8.28 -0.78
C SER A 533 29.05 8.08 -1.28
N CYS A 534 28.46 9.08 -1.94
CA CYS A 534 27.11 8.97 -2.53
C CYS A 534 27.02 7.92 -3.64
N LEU A 535 28.08 7.76 -4.44
CA LEU A 535 28.17 6.72 -5.46
C LEU A 535 28.30 5.31 -4.85
N ARG A 536 28.95 5.15 -3.68
CA ARG A 536 29.03 3.85 -2.99
C ARG A 536 27.71 3.41 -2.39
N ASN A 537 26.96 4.32 -1.76
CA ASN A 537 25.64 3.98 -1.19
C ASN A 537 24.58 3.74 -2.27
N SER A 538 24.68 4.39 -3.42
CA SER A 538 23.81 4.11 -4.58
C SER A 538 24.12 2.76 -5.25
N ALA A 539 25.38 2.29 -5.20
CA ALA A 539 25.78 0.99 -5.71
C ALA A 539 25.41 -0.17 -4.76
N ALA A 540 25.36 0.06 -3.45
CA ALA A 540 25.02 -0.96 -2.45
C ALA A 540 23.52 -1.30 -2.37
N LEU A 541 22.65 -0.48 -2.95
CA LEU A 541 21.18 -0.67 -2.96
C LEU A 541 20.60 -0.83 -4.37
N GLY A 542 21.45 -0.98 -5.38
CA GLY A 542 21.08 -1.04 -6.80
C GLY A 542 21.51 -2.32 -7.50
N GLN A 543 21.51 -3.46 -6.79
CA GLN A 543 21.91 -4.74 -7.36
C GLN A 543 21.13 -5.93 -6.78
N ASP A 544 19.80 -5.83 -6.76
CA ASP A 544 18.91 -7.00 -6.82
C ASP A 544 18.36 -7.17 -8.25
N ASP A 545 19.24 -7.02 -9.24
CA ASP A 545 19.01 -7.53 -10.58
C ASP A 545 19.58 -8.94 -10.64
N VAL A 546 18.67 -9.89 -10.82
CA VAL A 546 18.90 -11.32 -10.98
C VAL A 546 19.98 -11.55 -12.04
N SER A 547 21.16 -11.98 -11.59
CA SER A 547 22.13 -12.68 -12.41
C SER A 547 22.83 -13.72 -11.54
N LEU A 548 22.19 -14.88 -11.48
CA LEU A 548 22.79 -16.15 -11.14
C LEU A 548 24.08 -16.33 -11.95
N ASN A 549 25.23 -16.25 -11.28
CA ASN A 549 26.42 -16.97 -11.67
C ASN A 549 26.91 -17.77 -10.46
N LEU A 550 26.69 -19.08 -10.56
CA LEU A 550 27.38 -20.09 -9.79
C LEU A 550 28.89 -19.90 -9.97
N ASP A 551 29.62 -19.79 -8.86
CA ASP A 551 30.95 -20.40 -8.82
C ASP A 551 31.21 -21.06 -7.46
N ILE A 552 31.50 -22.35 -7.54
CA ILE A 552 31.81 -23.25 -6.44
C ILE A 552 33.33 -23.20 -6.29
N SER A 553 33.84 -22.62 -5.20
CA SER A 553 35.10 -23.06 -4.59
C SER A 553 35.40 -22.32 -3.28
N ARG A 554 35.17 -22.99 -2.15
CA ARG A 554 36.17 -23.32 -1.10
C ARG A 554 35.52 -23.54 0.28
N ILE A 555 35.75 -24.77 0.76
CA ILE A 555 35.55 -25.36 2.10
C ILE A 555 34.11 -25.75 2.42
#